data_AF-A0A932DXY5-F1
#
_entry.id   AF-A0A932DXY5-F1
#
_cell.length_a   1.000
_cell.length_b   1.000
_cell.length_c   1.000
_cell.angle_alpha   90.00
_cell.angle_beta   90.00
_cell.angle_gamma   90.00
#
_symmetry.space_group_name_H-M   'P 1'
#
loop_
_entity.id
_entity.type
_entity.pdbx_description
1 polymer ?
#
loop_
_entity_poly.entity_id
_entity_poly.type
_entity_poly.pdbx_seq_one_letter_code
_entity_poly.pdbx_strand_id
1 'polypeptide(L)' 'MATKTLKKKTTDKKVSNMTVKELKKLIKDTVLEVIDPDYGLELRPEVEKELLESMKRKEKSIPLETVVKELELE' A
#
# COMPACT_ATOMS: atom_id res chain seq x y z
N MET A 1 -19.33 7.74 6.44
CA MET A 1 -18.85 6.34 6.46
C MET A 1 -17.74 6.24 7.49
N ALA A 2 -17.85 5.34 8.48
CA ALA A 2 -16.87 5.24 9.56
C ALA A 2 -15.64 4.48 9.06
N THR A 3 -14.48 5.15 9.03
CA THR A 3 -13.19 4.48 8.80
C THR A 3 -12.87 3.64 10.02
N LYS A 4 -13.05 2.33 9.89
CA LYS A 4 -12.75 1.36 10.95
C LYS A 4 -11.24 1.25 11.09
N THR A 5 -10.65 2.01 12.00
CA THR A 5 -9.23 1.90 12.33
C THR A 5 -8.97 0.50 12.87
N LEU A 6 -8.29 -0.34 12.10
CA LEU A 6 -7.87 -1.67 12.52
C LEU A 6 -6.74 -1.52 13.54
N LYS A 7 -7.09 -1.33 14.83
CA LYS A 7 -6.12 -1.47 15.93
C LYS A 7 -5.60 -2.91 15.93
N LYS A 8 -4.39 -3.12 15.40
CA LYS A 8 -3.66 -4.39 15.45
C LYS A 8 -3.42 -4.73 16.92
N LYS A 9 -4.22 -5.64 17.46
CA LYS A 9 -4.10 -6.17 18.82
C LYS A 9 -2.84 -7.06 18.85
N THR A 10 -1.70 -6.51 19.25
CA THR A 10 -0.46 -7.27 19.48
C THR A 10 -0.62 -8.06 20.78
N THR A 11 -1.31 -9.20 20.68
CA THR A 11 -1.28 -10.25 21.71
C THR A 11 0.16 -10.70 21.90
N ASP A 12 0.64 -10.80 23.14
CA ASP A 12 1.99 -11.16 23.57
C ASP A 12 2.54 -12.45 22.91
N LYS A 13 2.98 -12.37 21.65
CA LYS A 13 3.58 -13.48 20.92
C LYS A 13 5.07 -13.51 21.20
N LYS A 14 5.51 -14.56 21.89
CA LYS A 14 6.93 -14.87 22.10
C LYS A 14 7.60 -15.07 20.74
N VAL A 15 8.62 -14.27 20.44
CA VAL A 15 9.35 -14.31 19.15
C VAL A 15 10.60 -15.18 19.30
N SER A 16 10.43 -16.47 19.64
CA SER A 16 11.55 -17.31 20.09
C SER A 16 12.40 -17.91 18.96
N ASN A 17 11.87 -17.99 17.73
CA ASN A 17 12.56 -18.59 16.59
C ASN A 17 12.89 -17.53 15.53
N MET A 18 13.74 -16.56 15.88
CA MET A 18 14.22 -15.56 14.93
C MET A 18 15.74 -15.44 15.01
N THR A 19 16.39 -15.39 13.86
CA THR A 19 17.82 -15.12 13.77
C THR A 19 18.11 -13.65 14.09
N VAL A 20 19.35 -13.34 14.51
CA VAL A 20 19.79 -11.94 14.75
C VAL A 20 19.59 -11.06 13.52
N LYS A 21 19.74 -11.62 12.31
CA LYS A 21 19.56 -10.90 11.04
C LYS A 21 18.11 -10.46 10.85
N GLU A 22 17.17 -11.36 11.08
CA GLU A 22 15.74 -11.08 10.98
C GLU A 22 15.30 -10.07 12.05
N LEU A 23 15.84 -10.16 13.28
CA LEU A 23 15.50 -9.22 14.34
C LEU A 23 15.98 -7.80 14.02
N LYS A 24 17.22 -7.65 13.54
CA LYS A 24 17.74 -6.36 13.08
C LYS A 24 16.91 -5.78 11.95
N LYS A 25 16.45 -6.64 11.03
CA LYS A 25 15.58 -6.23 9.93
C LYS A 25 14.24 -5.72 10.46
N LEU A 26 13.57 -6.49 11.32
CA LEU A 26 12.27 -6.11 11.90
C LEU A 26 12.34 -4.77 12.64
N ILE A 27 13.38 -4.56 13.47
CA ILE A 27 13.57 -3.30 14.19
C ILE A 27 13.75 -2.15 13.20
N LYS A 28 14.59 -2.33 12.18
CA LYS A 28 14.82 -1.31 11.15
C LYS A 28 13.53 -0.95 10.41
N ASP A 29 12.80 -1.96 9.95
CA ASP A 29 11.54 -1.78 9.23
C ASP A 29 10.52 -1.05 10.13
N THR A 30 10.41 -1.42 11.41
CA THR A 30 9.51 -0.76 12.38
C THR A 30 9.88 0.71 12.61
N VAL A 31 11.17 1.04 12.72
CA VAL A 31 11.60 2.44 12.91
C VAL A 31 11.31 3.27 11.66
N LEU A 32 11.51 2.69 10.48
CA LEU A 32 11.24 3.37 9.21
C LEU A 32 9.73 3.57 8.98
N GLU A 33 8.89 2.59 9.32
CA GLU A 33 7.42 2.72 9.33
C GLU A 33 6.90 3.84 10.25
N VAL A 34 7.61 4.15 11.34
CA VAL A 34 7.24 5.26 12.24
C VAL A 34 7.54 6.63 11.62
N ILE A 35 8.60 6.72 10.82
CA ILE A 35 9.01 7.96 10.16
C ILE A 35 8.15 8.18 8.91
N ASP A 36 7.94 7.13 8.13
CA ASP A 36 7.12 7.10 6.93
C ASP A 36 6.10 5.94 7.06
N PRO A 37 4.81 6.25 7.31
CA PRO A 37 3.76 5.24 7.43
C PRO A 37 3.63 4.33 6.19
N ASP A 38 4.11 4.78 5.03
CA ASP A 38 4.06 4.05 3.78
C ASP A 38 5.39 3.35 3.44
N TYR A 39 6.36 3.33 4.38
CA TYR A 39 7.64 2.66 4.19
C TYR A 39 7.48 1.19 3.77
N GLY A 40 8.09 0.82 2.63
CA GLY A 40 7.99 -0.52 2.06
C GLY A 40 6.71 -0.79 1.27
N LEU A 41 5.81 0.19 1.12
CA LEU A 41 4.64 0.16 0.22
C LEU A 41 4.88 1.00 -1.04
N GLU A 42 6.13 1.31 -1.37
CA GLU A 42 6.44 2.08 -2.55
C GLU A 42 6.08 1.30 -3.83
N LEU A 43 5.69 2.04 -4.87
CA LEU A 43 5.46 1.43 -6.17
C LEU A 43 6.76 0.84 -6.71
N ARG A 44 6.65 -0.33 -7.34
CA ARG A 44 7.78 -0.88 -8.08
C ARG A 44 8.09 0.05 -9.27
N PRO A 45 9.38 0.25 -9.63
CA PRO A 45 9.75 1.18 -10.69
C PRO A 45 9.04 0.92 -12.03
N GLU A 46 8.80 -0.35 -12.37
CA GLU A 46 8.07 -0.74 -13.57
C GLU A 46 6.61 -0.28 -13.55
N VAL A 47 5.93 -0.39 -12.40
CA VAL A 47 4.53 0.01 -12.23
C VAL A 47 4.41 1.54 -12.21
N GLU A 48 5.33 2.22 -11.51
CA GLU A 48 5.39 3.68 -11.50
C GLU A 48 5.53 4.24 -12.92
N LYS A 49 6.43 3.66 -13.73
CA LYS A 49 6.64 4.07 -15.11
C LYS A 49 5.40 3.84 -15.97
N GLU A 50 4.75 2.69 -15.84
CA GLU A 50 3.53 2.39 -16.60
C GLU A 50 2.39 3.36 -16.25
N LEU A 51 2.20 3.66 -14.96
CA LEU A 51 1.21 4.64 -14.50
C LEU A 51 1.51 6.05 -15.02
N LEU A 52 2.78 6.47 -15.00
CA LEU A 52 3.18 7.76 -15.56
C LEU A 52 2.92 7.83 -17.08
N GLU A 53 3.14 6.74 -17.80
CA GLU A 53 2.82 6.66 -19.22
C GLU A 53 1.32 6.62 -19.50
N SER A 54 0.52 5.98 -18.65
CA SER A 54 -0.94 5.93 -18.79
C SER A 54 -1.58 7.31 -18.52
N MET A 55 -1.11 8.03 -17.50
CA MET A 55 -1.58 9.40 -17.18
C MET A 55 -1.35 10.39 -18.33
N LYS A 56 -0.32 10.19 -19.14
CA LYS A 56 -0.05 11.02 -20.34
C LYS A 56 -1.02 10.73 -21.48
N ARG A 57 -1.65 9.55 -21.51
CA ARG A 57 -2.59 9.14 -22.57
C ARG A 57 -4.02 9.62 -22.25
N LYS A 58 -4.30 10.89 -22.53
CA LYS A 58 -5.67 11.45 -22.39
C LYS A 58 -6.65 11.03 -23.49
N GLU A 59 -6.17 10.58 -24.66
CA GLU A 59 -7.03 10.34 -25.83
C GLU A 59 -7.80 9.01 -25.80
N LYS A 60 -7.47 8.08 -24.89
CA LYS A 60 -8.12 6.75 -24.80
C LYS A 60 -8.82 6.48 -23.46
N SER A 61 -9.14 7.54 -22.71
CA SER A 61 -9.84 7.40 -21.42
C SER A 61 -11.36 7.53 -21.63
N ILE A 62 -12.13 6.73 -20.90
CA ILE A 62 -13.59 6.87 -20.81
C ILE A 62 -13.89 7.76 -19.60
N PRO A 63 -14.78 8.77 -19.71
CA PRO A 63 -15.20 9.59 -18.58
C PRO A 63 -15.77 8.74 -17.44
N LEU A 64 -15.49 9.13 -16.19
CA LEU A 64 -15.88 8.37 -15.00
C LEU A 64 -17.40 8.17 -14.91
N GLU A 65 -18.16 9.20 -15.29
CA GLU A 65 -19.62 9.19 -15.29
C GLU A 65 -20.19 8.12 -16.23
N THR A 66 -19.53 7.90 -17.36
CA THR A 66 -19.92 6.86 -18.34
C THR A 66 -19.64 5.46 -17.78
N VAL A 67 -18.48 5.26 -17.13
CA VAL A 67 -18.09 3.97 -16.54
C VAL A 67 -19.02 3.57 -15.39
N VAL A 68 -19.34 4.53 -14.50
CA VAL A 68 -20.26 4.32 -13.38
C VAL A 68 -21.64 3.89 -13.88
N LYS A 69 -22.12 4.51 -14.97
CA LYS A 69 -23.40 4.18 -15.60
C LYS A 69 -23.40 2.82 -16.29
N GLU A 70 -22.33 2.44 -16.99
CA GLU A 70 -22.23 1.15 -17.70
C GLU A 70 -22.06 -0.04 -16.77
N LEU A 71 -21.38 0.14 -15.64
CA LEU A 71 -21.10 -0.93 -14.69
C LEU A 71 -22.15 -1.03 -13.55
N GLU A 72 -23.19 -0.20 -13.59
CA GLU A 72 -24.26 -0.15 -12.57
C GLU A 72 -23.71 -0.05 -11.13
N LEU A 73 -22.62 0.71 -10.97
CA LEU A 73 -21.98 0.94 -9.68
C LEU A 73 -22.70 2.11 -9.00
N GLU A 74 -23.70 1.82 -8.17
CA GLU A 74 -24.38 2.80 -7.29
C GLU A 74 -23.62 3.09 -5.99
#